data_AF-A0A5B1R6Y9-F1
#
_entry.id   AF-A0A5B1R6Y9-F1
#
_cell.length_a   1.000
_cell.length_b   1.000
_cell.length_c   1.000
_cell.angle_alpha   90.00
_cell.angle_beta   90.00
_cell.angle_gamma   90.00
#
_symmetry.space_group_name_H-M   'P 1'
#
loop_
_entity.id
_entity.type
_entity.pdbx_description
1 polymer ?
#
loop_
_entity_poly.entity_id
_entity_poly.type
_entity_poly.pdbx_seq_one_letter_code
_entity_poly.pdbx_strand_id
1 'polypeptide(L)'
;QSPNAAWVSDFGLLLVSNSIADIWFQGLDLITKSDWGVFEKAFLDRWPAIPRATKSAAELQEEMINTRLMTAELGTMVTEGGKEVYCHVKWASQIWELARQAKIVDTNTNIWLIRRELPDALQDLVGEEHKDWHEFCKAITEVKVDMLCDKLRTQRRHDE
;
A
#
# COMPACT_ATOMS: atom_id res chain seq x y z
N GLN A 1 -37.13 27.11 -9.11
CA GLN A 1 -36.47 25.99 -8.44
C GLN A 1 -35.20 26.54 -7.80
N SER A 2 -35.07 26.49 -6.47
CA SER A 2 -33.89 27.01 -5.76
C SER A 2 -32.68 26.13 -6.04
N PRO A 3 -31.50 26.67 -6.38
CA PRO A 3 -30.34 25.84 -6.71
C PRO A 3 -29.72 25.26 -5.45
N ASN A 4 -29.49 23.94 -5.47
CA ASN A 4 -28.55 23.13 -4.66
C ASN A 4 -27.74 23.84 -3.55
N ALA A 5 -28.39 24.26 -2.46
CA ALA A 5 -27.73 24.99 -1.36
C ALA A 5 -26.95 24.09 -0.37
N ALA A 6 -27.19 22.78 -0.35
CA ALA A 6 -26.63 21.89 0.68
C ALA A 6 -25.10 21.74 0.57
N TRP A 7 -24.58 21.47 -0.63
CA TRP A 7 -23.15 21.21 -0.82
C TRP A 7 -22.28 22.43 -0.52
N VAL A 8 -22.79 23.66 -0.72
CA VAL A 8 -22.06 24.90 -0.42
C VAL A 8 -21.81 25.00 1.09
N SER A 9 -22.83 24.68 1.88
CA SER A 9 -22.71 24.63 3.34
C SER A 9 -21.77 23.52 3.77
N ASP A 10 -21.92 22.33 3.20
CA ASP A 10 -21.09 21.16 3.53
C ASP A 10 -19.62 21.41 3.18
N PHE A 11 -19.34 22.00 2.02
CA PHE A 11 -17.98 22.36 1.61
C PHE A 11 -17.37 23.39 2.55
N GLY A 12 -18.14 24.41 2.96
CA GLY A 12 -17.70 25.41 3.94
C GLY A 12 -17.29 24.80 5.28
N LEU A 13 -17.97 23.75 5.74
CA LEU A 13 -17.63 23.04 6.99
C LEU A 13 -16.31 22.25 6.90
N LEU A 14 -15.85 21.92 5.69
CA LEU A 14 -14.58 21.22 5.48
C LEU A 14 -13.37 22.18 5.48
N LEU A 15 -13.61 23.49 5.47
CA LEU A 15 -12.55 24.49 5.43
C LEU A 15 -12.19 24.95 6.85
N VAL A 16 -10.89 24.99 7.13
CA VAL A 16 -10.39 25.61 8.35
C VAL A 16 -10.64 27.12 8.24
N SER A 17 -11.28 27.71 9.26
CA SER A 17 -11.59 29.14 9.29
C SER A 17 -10.34 30.00 9.08
N ASN A 18 -10.45 31.02 8.23
CA ASN A 18 -9.37 31.94 7.84
C ASN A 18 -8.18 31.26 7.12
N SER A 19 -8.34 30.03 6.62
CA SER A 19 -7.37 29.41 5.73
C SER A 19 -7.42 30.04 4.33
N ILE A 20 -6.38 29.80 3.52
CA ILE A 20 -6.35 30.24 2.11
C ILE A 20 -7.55 29.70 1.33
N ALA A 21 -8.02 28.48 1.66
CA ALA A 21 -9.17 27.87 1.03
C ALA A 21 -10.49 28.50 1.48
N ASP A 22 -10.65 28.81 2.77
CA ASP A 22 -11.82 29.53 3.30
C ASP A 22 -11.93 30.94 2.71
N ILE A 23 -10.84 31.72 2.73
CA ILE A 23 -10.83 33.09 2.15
C ILE A 23 -11.19 33.06 0.66
N TRP A 24 -10.65 32.09 -0.10
CA TRP A 24 -10.99 31.91 -1.50
C TRP A 24 -12.46 31.54 -1.68
N PHE A 25 -12.96 30.57 -0.91
CA PHE A 25 -14.34 30.10 -1.00
C PHE A 25 -15.34 31.19 -0.64
N GLN A 26 -15.08 31.99 0.41
CA GLN A 26 -15.91 33.13 0.77
C GLN A 26 -15.94 34.19 -0.35
N GLY A 27 -14.84 34.38 -1.06
CA GLY A 27 -14.72 35.33 -2.18
C GLY A 27 -15.37 34.93 -3.50
N LEU A 28 -15.89 33.70 -3.64
CA LEU A 28 -16.60 33.27 -4.85
C LEU A 28 -17.98 33.94 -4.97
N ASP A 29 -18.37 34.29 -6.19
CA ASP A 29 -19.69 34.87 -6.47
C ASP A 29 -20.83 33.84 -6.34
N LEU A 30 -22.07 34.35 -6.31
CA LEU A 30 -23.26 33.52 -6.16
C LEU A 30 -23.45 32.56 -7.35
N ILE A 31 -22.99 32.93 -8.54
CA ILE A 31 -23.11 32.10 -9.75
C ILE A 31 -22.22 30.86 -9.61
N THR A 32 -20.96 31.05 -9.24
CA THR A 32 -19.99 29.99 -8.99
C THR A 32 -20.43 29.09 -7.84
N LYS A 33 -21.04 29.65 -6.78
CA LYS A 33 -21.61 28.86 -5.67
C LYS A 33 -22.94 28.19 -5.99
N SER A 34 -23.61 28.54 -7.08
CA SER A 34 -24.92 27.98 -7.45
C SER A 34 -24.82 26.77 -8.39
N ASP A 35 -23.68 26.58 -9.05
CA ASP A 35 -23.44 25.52 -10.02
C ASP A 35 -22.17 24.73 -9.66
N TRP A 36 -22.33 23.42 -9.46
CA TRP A 36 -21.22 22.55 -9.07
C TRP A 36 -20.13 22.46 -10.15
N GLY A 37 -20.50 22.44 -11.45
CA GLY A 37 -19.52 22.34 -12.53
C GLY A 37 -18.68 23.62 -12.67
N VAL A 38 -19.29 24.79 -12.46
CA VAL A 38 -18.57 26.06 -12.43
C VAL A 38 -17.66 26.16 -11.20
N PHE A 39 -18.15 25.71 -10.04
CA PHE A 39 -17.36 25.62 -8.82
C PHE A 39 -16.16 24.68 -8.96
N GLU A 40 -16.39 23.45 -9.42
CA GLU A 40 -15.37 22.40 -9.59
C GLU A 40 -14.26 22.88 -10.51
N LYS A 41 -14.62 23.55 -11.62
CA LYS A 41 -13.64 24.17 -12.51
C LYS A 41 -12.81 25.24 -11.80
N ALA A 42 -13.45 26.18 -11.11
CA ALA A 42 -12.74 27.23 -10.38
C ALA A 42 -11.84 26.67 -9.27
N PHE A 43 -12.28 25.58 -8.61
CA PHE A 43 -11.49 24.86 -7.61
C PHE A 43 -10.25 24.21 -8.23
N LEU A 44 -10.39 23.50 -9.34
CA LEU A 44 -9.28 22.85 -10.05
C LEU A 44 -8.32 23.86 -10.68
N ASP A 45 -8.80 25.03 -11.11
CA ASP A 45 -7.94 26.12 -11.60
C ASP A 45 -7.09 26.72 -10.45
N ARG A 46 -7.67 26.80 -9.24
CA ARG A 46 -6.99 27.36 -8.05
C ARG A 46 -6.04 26.37 -7.40
N TRP A 47 -6.43 25.10 -7.32
CA TRP A 47 -5.62 23.99 -6.84
C TRP A 47 -5.51 22.94 -7.95
N PRO A 48 -4.68 23.19 -8.97
CA PRO A 48 -4.42 22.21 -10.00
C PRO A 48 -3.95 20.93 -9.32
N ALA A 49 -4.53 19.80 -9.72
CA ALA A 49 -4.08 18.50 -9.25
C ALA A 49 -2.60 18.36 -9.59
N ILE A 50 -1.73 18.53 -8.60
CA ILE A 50 -0.32 18.19 -8.75
C ILE A 50 -0.32 16.68 -9.02
N PRO A 51 0.19 16.21 -10.18
CA PRO A 51 0.27 14.80 -10.44
C PRO A 51 0.99 14.17 -9.26
N ARG A 52 0.33 13.22 -8.58
CA ARG A 52 1.00 12.41 -7.57
C ARG A 52 2.25 11.86 -8.25
N ALA A 53 3.42 12.04 -7.65
CA ALA A 53 4.62 11.35 -8.13
C ALA A 53 4.30 9.84 -8.10
N THR A 54 4.02 9.27 -9.26
CA THR A 54 3.82 7.84 -9.43
C THR A 54 5.20 7.26 -9.55
N LYS A 55 5.61 6.47 -8.56
CA LYS A 55 6.83 5.66 -8.67
C LYS A 55 6.79 4.92 -9.99
N SER A 56 7.87 5.02 -10.75
CA SER A 56 8.09 4.24 -11.95
C SER A 56 8.12 2.74 -11.60
N ALA A 57 7.93 1.89 -12.61
CA ALA A 57 8.04 0.44 -12.40
C ALA A 57 9.41 0.03 -11.84
N ALA A 58 10.48 0.76 -12.19
CA ALA A 58 11.82 0.53 -11.66
C ALA A 58 11.92 0.90 -10.18
N GLU A 59 11.41 2.06 -9.76
CA GLU A 59 11.40 2.49 -8.35
C GLU A 59 10.54 1.54 -7.48
N LEU A 60 9.43 1.04 -8.02
CA LEU A 60 8.60 0.05 -7.32
C LEU A 60 9.33 -1.29 -7.18
N GLN A 61 10.03 -1.75 -8.22
CA GLN A 61 10.83 -2.97 -8.14
C GLN A 61 12.01 -2.82 -7.15
N GLU A 62 12.66 -1.67 -7.12
CA GLU A 62 13.69 -1.35 -6.12
C GLU A 62 13.11 -1.37 -4.71
N GLU A 63 11.93 -0.80 -4.51
CA GLU A 63 11.21 -0.88 -3.23
C GLU A 63 10.88 -2.32 -2.84
N MET A 64 10.46 -3.18 -3.77
CA MET A 64 10.23 -4.60 -3.51
C MET A 64 11.50 -5.29 -3.01
N ILE A 65 12.64 -5.03 -3.65
CA ILE A 65 13.94 -5.62 -3.27
C ILE A 65 14.37 -5.14 -1.88
N ASN A 66 14.08 -3.89 -1.53
CA ASN A 66 14.42 -3.30 -0.24
C ASN A 66 13.41 -3.64 0.88
N THR A 67 12.24 -4.18 0.55
CA THR A 67 11.23 -4.59 1.52
C THR A 67 11.61 -5.95 2.11
N ARG A 68 12.40 -5.92 3.18
CA ARG A 68 12.93 -7.13 3.84
C ARG A 68 12.05 -7.60 5.00
N LEU A 69 11.97 -8.91 5.17
CA LEU A 69 11.36 -9.56 6.33
C LEU A 69 12.45 -10.03 7.27
N MET A 70 12.44 -9.57 8.53
CA MET A 70 13.49 -9.94 9.48
C MET A 70 13.19 -11.27 10.16
N THR A 71 14.22 -12.10 10.38
CA THR A 71 14.07 -13.37 11.11
C THR A 71 13.45 -13.19 12.50
N ALA A 72 13.76 -12.08 13.17
CA ALA A 72 13.20 -11.75 14.49
C ALA A 72 11.69 -11.48 14.48
N GLU A 73 11.12 -11.09 13.33
CA GLU A 73 9.70 -10.80 13.16
C GLU A 73 8.89 -12.05 12.77
N LEU A 74 9.56 -13.12 12.34
CA LEU A 74 8.89 -14.35 11.94
C LEU A 74 8.15 -15.00 13.11
N GLY A 75 6.93 -15.48 12.85
CA GLY A 75 6.05 -16.07 13.85
C GLY A 75 5.34 -15.06 14.75
N THR A 76 5.65 -13.76 14.65
CA THR A 76 4.93 -12.71 15.37
C THR A 76 3.71 -12.23 14.59
N MET A 77 2.73 -11.67 15.32
CA MET A 77 1.54 -11.05 14.74
C MET A 77 1.63 -9.53 14.87
N VAL A 78 1.08 -8.85 13.88
CA VAL A 78 0.96 -7.40 13.81
C VAL A 78 -0.48 -7.03 13.51
N THR A 79 -0.92 -5.89 14.03
CA THR A 79 -2.26 -5.37 13.74
C THR A 79 -2.24 -4.63 12.40
N GLU A 80 -3.05 -5.08 11.45
CA GLU A 80 -3.26 -4.44 10.16
C GLU A 80 -4.77 -4.28 9.92
N GLY A 81 -5.22 -3.04 9.73
CA GLY A 81 -6.65 -2.74 9.52
C GLY A 81 -7.57 -3.21 10.66
N GLY A 82 -7.05 -3.26 11.90
CA GLY A 82 -7.78 -3.75 13.07
C GLY A 82 -7.85 -5.28 13.20
N LYS A 83 -7.11 -6.03 12.38
CA LYS A 83 -6.98 -7.50 12.47
C LYS A 83 -5.55 -7.89 12.80
N GLU A 84 -5.39 -8.92 13.62
CA GLU A 84 -4.07 -9.50 13.85
C GLU A 84 -3.71 -10.45 12.71
N VAL A 85 -2.58 -10.20 12.06
CA VAL A 85 -2.04 -11.00 10.96
C VAL A 85 -0.58 -11.33 11.22
N TYR A 86 -0.10 -12.47 10.76
CA TYR A 86 1.33 -12.80 10.89
C TYR A 86 2.19 -11.88 10.00
N CYS A 87 3.40 -11.55 10.47
CA CYS A 87 4.32 -10.66 9.75
C CYS A 87 4.62 -11.10 8.31
N HIS A 88 4.78 -12.41 8.08
CA HIS A 88 5.02 -12.93 6.72
C HIS A 88 3.80 -12.76 5.79
N VAL A 89 2.58 -12.81 6.33
CA VAL A 89 1.34 -12.56 5.57
C VAL A 89 1.24 -11.10 5.17
N LYS A 90 1.48 -10.19 6.13
CA LYS A 90 1.52 -8.75 5.86
C LYS A 90 2.58 -8.42 4.80
N TRP A 91 3.79 -8.95 4.98
CA TRP A 91 4.88 -8.74 4.04
C TRP A 91 4.52 -9.22 2.64
N ALA A 92 3.93 -10.42 2.49
CA ALA A 92 3.49 -10.93 1.20
C ALA A 92 2.41 -10.05 0.56
N SER A 93 1.49 -9.49 1.37
CA SER A 93 0.48 -8.54 0.89
C SER A 93 1.10 -7.24 0.37
N GLN A 94 2.11 -6.70 1.07
CA GLN A 94 2.84 -5.51 0.64
C GLN A 94 3.60 -5.73 -0.67
N ILE A 95 4.34 -6.84 -0.77
CA ILE A 95 5.06 -7.23 -1.98
C ILE A 95 4.12 -7.44 -3.17
N TRP A 96 2.97 -8.09 -2.94
CA TRP A 96 1.94 -8.27 -3.95
C TRP A 96 1.41 -6.93 -4.50
N GLU A 97 1.13 -5.98 -3.61
CA GLU A 97 0.64 -4.66 -4.01
C GLU A 97 1.69 -3.87 -4.81
N LEU A 98 2.97 -3.96 -4.43
CA LEU A 98 4.07 -3.38 -5.21
C LEU A 98 4.20 -4.03 -6.60
N ALA A 99 4.11 -5.36 -6.69
CA ALA A 99 4.10 -6.09 -7.96
C ALA A 99 2.94 -5.65 -8.87
N ARG A 100 1.76 -5.43 -8.28
CA ARG A 100 0.56 -4.94 -8.97
C ARG A 100 0.76 -3.54 -9.53
N GLN A 101 1.32 -2.63 -8.73
CA GLN A 101 1.62 -1.27 -9.17
C GLN A 101 2.71 -1.25 -10.25
N ALA A 102 3.72 -2.13 -10.14
CA ALA A 102 4.78 -2.29 -11.13
C ALA A 102 4.33 -3.02 -12.40
N LYS A 103 3.10 -3.58 -12.43
CA LYS A 103 2.53 -4.36 -13.54
C LYS A 103 3.33 -5.62 -13.89
N ILE A 104 3.92 -6.27 -12.88
CA ILE A 104 4.72 -7.48 -13.06
C ILE A 104 4.06 -8.74 -12.47
N VAL A 105 2.83 -8.64 -11.96
CA VAL A 105 2.13 -9.72 -11.23
C VAL A 105 2.16 -11.06 -11.95
N ASP A 106 1.86 -11.06 -13.25
CA ASP A 106 1.79 -12.28 -14.08
C ASP A 106 3.16 -12.74 -14.60
N THR A 107 4.24 -12.21 -14.06
CA THR A 107 5.63 -12.54 -14.43
C THR A 107 6.40 -13.07 -13.23
N ASN A 108 7.53 -13.74 -13.49
CA ASN A 108 8.47 -14.15 -12.46
C ASN A 108 9.60 -13.13 -12.19
N THR A 109 9.46 -11.90 -12.72
CA THR A 109 10.46 -10.84 -12.61
C THR A 109 10.83 -10.61 -11.15
N ASN A 110 12.12 -10.71 -10.81
CA ASN A 110 12.70 -10.49 -9.48
C ASN A 110 12.28 -11.47 -8.35
N ILE A 111 11.43 -12.47 -8.62
CA ILE A 111 11.01 -13.44 -7.57
C ILE A 111 12.23 -14.14 -6.97
N TRP A 112 13.13 -14.66 -7.82
CA TRP A 112 14.33 -15.37 -7.36
C TRP A 112 15.21 -14.49 -6.45
N LEU A 113 15.33 -13.19 -6.78
CA LEU A 113 16.14 -12.24 -6.04
C LEU A 113 15.54 -11.96 -4.66
N ILE A 114 14.24 -11.70 -4.60
CA ILE A 114 13.52 -11.41 -3.36
C ILE A 114 13.44 -12.66 -2.47
N ARG A 115 13.22 -13.85 -3.06
CA ARG A 115 13.24 -15.13 -2.34
C ARG A 115 14.61 -15.39 -1.69
N ARG A 116 15.71 -14.97 -2.32
CA ARG A 116 17.05 -15.15 -1.77
C ARG A 116 17.29 -14.34 -0.50
N GLU A 117 16.60 -13.21 -0.35
CA GLU A 117 16.72 -12.34 0.82
C GLU A 117 15.70 -12.69 1.93
N LEU A 118 14.86 -13.70 1.73
CA LEU A 118 13.98 -14.21 2.79
C LEU A 118 14.80 -14.90 3.88
N PRO A 119 14.34 -14.85 5.14
CA PRO A 119 14.95 -15.65 6.20
C PRO A 119 14.93 -17.14 5.85
N ASP A 120 16.03 -17.85 6.13
CA ASP A 120 16.23 -19.26 5.80
C ASP A 120 15.06 -20.16 6.24
N ALA A 121 14.49 -19.92 7.43
CA ALA A 121 13.36 -20.70 7.93
C ALA A 121 12.12 -20.61 7.03
N LEU A 122 11.88 -19.44 6.43
CA LEU A 122 10.80 -19.22 5.49
C LEU A 122 11.20 -19.70 4.09
N GLN A 123 12.45 -19.48 3.69
CA GLN A 123 12.98 -19.94 2.41
C GLN A 123 12.90 -21.47 2.26
N ASP A 124 13.17 -22.23 3.32
CA ASP A 124 13.05 -23.70 3.35
C ASP A 124 11.61 -24.20 3.14
N LEU A 125 10.61 -23.39 3.52
CA LEU A 125 9.20 -23.75 3.47
C LEU A 125 8.52 -23.26 2.19
N VAL A 126 9.12 -22.29 1.51
CA VAL A 126 8.65 -21.73 0.25
C VAL A 126 9.45 -22.38 -0.89
N GLY A 127 8.75 -23.00 -1.84
CA GLY A 127 9.38 -23.68 -2.99
C GLY A 127 10.37 -22.80 -3.75
N GLU A 128 11.28 -23.43 -4.49
CA GLU A 128 12.33 -22.70 -5.23
C GLU A 128 11.79 -21.99 -6.48
N GLU A 129 10.77 -22.55 -7.10
CA GLU A 129 10.21 -22.07 -8.36
C GLU A 129 8.76 -21.62 -8.20
N HIS A 130 8.47 -20.43 -8.72
CA HIS A 130 7.13 -19.89 -8.83
C HIS A 130 6.96 -19.25 -10.21
N LYS A 131 5.83 -19.52 -10.85
CA LYS A 131 5.55 -19.03 -12.19
C LYS A 131 5.36 -17.51 -12.21
N ASP A 132 4.74 -16.98 -11.17
CA ASP A 132 4.32 -15.59 -11.07
C ASP A 132 4.24 -15.13 -9.61
N TRP A 133 3.97 -13.84 -9.40
CA TRP A 133 3.87 -13.27 -8.06
C TRP A 133 2.67 -13.82 -7.29
N HIS A 134 1.66 -14.37 -7.96
CA HIS A 134 0.47 -14.89 -7.30
C HIS A 134 0.83 -16.20 -6.60
N GLU A 135 1.52 -17.10 -7.30
CA GLU A 135 2.03 -18.33 -6.73
C GLU A 135 3.02 -18.08 -5.59
N PHE A 136 3.97 -17.14 -5.75
CA PHE A 136 4.95 -16.84 -4.71
C PHE A 136 4.32 -16.27 -3.44
N CYS A 137 3.52 -15.20 -3.56
CA CYS A 137 2.89 -14.58 -2.40
C CYS A 137 1.91 -15.56 -1.72
N LYS A 138 1.18 -16.36 -2.49
CA LYS A 138 0.32 -17.42 -1.95
C LYS A 138 1.13 -18.43 -1.14
N ALA A 139 2.23 -18.95 -1.69
CA ALA A 139 3.09 -19.90 -1.00
C ALA A 139 3.58 -19.37 0.35
N ILE A 140 3.94 -18.09 0.43
CA ILE A 140 4.34 -17.45 1.69
C ILE A 140 3.17 -17.34 2.67
N THR A 141 2.00 -16.88 2.21
CA THR A 141 0.83 -16.72 3.09
C THR A 141 0.26 -18.04 3.61
N GLU A 142 0.48 -19.15 2.90
CA GLU A 142 0.01 -20.48 3.27
C GLU A 142 1.02 -21.27 4.13
N VAL A 143 2.18 -20.68 4.45
CA VAL A 143 3.16 -21.28 5.36
C VAL A 143 2.53 -21.54 6.72
N LYS A 144 2.57 -22.79 7.17
CA LYS A 144 2.09 -23.19 8.50
C LYS A 144 3.02 -22.64 9.57
N VAL A 145 2.46 -21.82 10.46
CA VAL A 145 3.20 -21.14 11.53
C VAL A 145 3.90 -22.12 12.47
N ASP A 146 3.30 -23.28 12.76
CA ASP A 146 3.93 -24.30 13.60
C ASP A 146 5.24 -24.80 12.98
N MET A 147 5.25 -25.07 11.67
CA MET A 147 6.44 -25.51 10.94
C MET A 147 7.49 -24.39 10.87
N LEU A 148 7.06 -23.14 10.71
CA LEU A 148 7.94 -21.97 10.73
C LEU A 148 8.61 -21.82 12.10
N CYS A 149 7.85 -21.96 13.19
CA CYS A 149 8.37 -21.92 14.56
C CYS A 149 9.36 -23.06 14.83
N ASP A 150 9.09 -24.27 14.36
CA ASP A 150 9.99 -25.42 14.49
C ASP A 150 11.31 -25.22 13.72
N LYS A 151 11.24 -24.66 12.51
CA LYS A 151 12.44 -24.27 11.73
C LYS A 151 13.28 -23.23 12.46
N LEU A 152 12.65 -22.16 12.97
CA LEU A 152 13.34 -21.12 13.75
C LEU A 152 14.02 -21.67 15.00
N ARG A 153 13.38 -22.62 15.71
CA ARG A 153 13.98 -23.30 16.87
C ARG A 153 15.17 -24.17 16.48
N THR A 154 15.08 -24.84 15.34
CA THR A 154 16.17 -25.70 14.84
C THR A 154 17.39 -24.88 14.45
N GLN A 155 17.18 -23.74 13.77
CA GLN A 155 18.25 -22.81 13.40
C GLN A 155 18.96 -22.23 14.61
N ARG A 156 18.21 -21.75 15.61
CA ARG A 156 18.80 -21.22 16.86
C ARG A 156 19.70 -22.23 17.58
N ARG A 157 19.36 -23.53 17.54
CA ARG A 157 20.20 -24.59 18.13
C ARG A 157 21.46 -24.91 17.33
N HIS A 158 21.49 -24.56 16.05
CA HIS A 158 22.65 -24.78 15.19
C HIS A 158 23.62 -23.58 15.22
N ASP A 159 23.12 -22.40 15.58
CA ASP A 159 23.90 -21.16 15.70
C ASP A 159 24.54 -20.98 17.10
N GLU A 160 24.20 -21.84 18.07
CA GLU A 160 24.78 -21.95 19.43
C GLU A 160 25.99 -22.90 19.48
#